data_AF-A0A4S4N5Z3-F1
#
_entry.id   AF-A0A4S4N5Z3-F1
#
_cell.length_a   1.000
_cell.length_b   1.000
_cell.length_c   1.000
_cell.angle_alpha   90.00
_cell.angle_beta   90.00
_cell.angle_gamma   90.00
#
_symmetry.space_group_name_H-M   'P 1'
#
loop_
_entity.id
_entity.type
_entity.pdbx_description
1 polymer ?
#
loop_
_entity_poly.entity_id
_entity_poly.type
_entity_poly.pdbx_seq_one_letter_code
_entity_poly.pdbx_strand_id
1 'polypeptide(L)'
;MVHLEHADTATAIGFLKPKRLRHNRDTLVSICKERFQIQDLTYWQSIRLLQSPEILSEEEGEAPKEIWNLENGTFKKSLLAIMDQDHFQENWKFSNHEIGLYSESLKRALGLFQQLYPEIYEEFAETIHALLFAKRDSYDGGSVSSRVGMIWLSPKEHWTDVNWADNLLHEFVHNCLFLEDMVNTIFPYSASRMAEDDALVVSAIRRTKRGYDKSYHAAFVAYALVEFYEKLGRFDKAKSLLIPLFPSLNDMRQNLTFISDNGQKHLDDLIGSVLGKSRQLGLT
;
A
#
# COMPACT_ATOMS: atom_id res chain seq x y z
N MET A 1 24.52 13.92 -3.46
CA MET A 1 23.90 13.42 -4.71
C MET A 1 24.40 12.00 -4.88
N VAL A 2 23.58 10.99 -4.59
CA VAL A 2 23.97 9.57 -4.73
C VAL A 2 23.93 9.27 -6.23
N HIS A 3 25.07 8.88 -6.81
CA HIS A 3 25.09 8.36 -8.17
C HIS A 3 24.36 7.01 -8.19
N LEU A 4 23.09 7.03 -8.61
CA LEU A 4 22.33 5.83 -8.89
C LEU A 4 22.75 5.36 -10.30
N GLU A 5 23.68 4.41 -10.38
CA GLU A 5 23.88 3.63 -11.61
C GLU A 5 22.56 2.94 -11.97
N HIS A 6 22.30 2.73 -13.27
CA HIS A 6 21.06 2.21 -13.86
C HIS A 6 20.60 0.85 -13.28
N ALA A 7 20.09 0.88 -12.05
CA ALA A 7 19.47 -0.25 -11.39
C ALA A 7 18.14 -0.54 -12.08
N ASP A 8 17.89 -1.81 -12.38
CA ASP A 8 16.62 -2.32 -12.90
C ASP A 8 15.44 -1.70 -12.13
N THR A 9 14.65 -0.86 -12.80
CA THR A 9 13.55 -0.11 -12.19
C THR A 9 12.32 -0.98 -11.93
N ALA A 10 12.32 -2.22 -12.43
CA ALA A 10 11.23 -3.16 -12.23
C ALA A 10 11.24 -3.70 -10.79
N THR A 11 10.06 -3.79 -10.19
CA THR A 11 9.83 -4.55 -8.95
C THR A 11 9.65 -6.04 -9.28
N ALA A 12 10.14 -6.91 -8.41
CA ALA A 12 9.88 -8.35 -8.55
C ALA A 12 8.45 -8.75 -8.15
N ILE A 13 7.68 -7.87 -7.49
CA ILE A 13 6.31 -8.17 -7.05
C ILE A 13 5.33 -8.12 -8.23
N GLY A 14 4.73 -9.27 -8.55
CA GLY A 14 3.90 -9.45 -9.74
C GLY A 14 2.73 -8.46 -9.87
N PHE A 15 1.96 -8.25 -8.80
CA PHE A 15 0.80 -7.35 -8.82
C PHE A 15 1.15 -5.86 -8.84
N LEU A 16 2.40 -5.49 -8.54
CA LEU A 16 2.86 -4.10 -8.66
C LEU A 16 3.31 -3.75 -10.08
N LYS A 17 3.41 -4.72 -10.98
CA LYS A 17 3.85 -4.45 -12.36
C LYS A 17 2.83 -3.54 -13.07
N PRO A 18 3.26 -2.49 -13.78
CA PRO A 18 2.37 -1.53 -14.44
C PRO A 18 1.28 -2.16 -15.31
N LYS A 19 1.64 -3.17 -16.12
CA LYS A 19 0.69 -3.90 -16.95
C LYS A 19 -0.41 -4.60 -16.14
N ARG A 20 -0.08 -5.14 -14.97
CA ARG A 20 -1.04 -5.83 -14.09
C ARG A 20 -1.95 -4.82 -13.40
N LEU A 21 -1.42 -3.69 -12.93
CA LEU A 21 -2.21 -2.62 -12.33
C LEU A 21 -3.23 -2.04 -13.32
N ARG A 22 -2.79 -1.67 -14.53
CA ARG A 22 -3.69 -1.23 -15.62
C ARG A 22 -4.76 -2.25 -15.93
N HIS A 23 -4.37 -3.52 -16.12
CA HIS A 23 -5.33 -4.59 -16.37
C HIS A 23 -6.38 -4.72 -15.25
N ASN A 24 -5.97 -4.64 -13.98
CA ASN A 24 -6.92 -4.71 -12.87
C ASN A 24 -7.85 -3.49 -12.84
N ARG A 25 -7.35 -2.27 -13.10
CA ARG A 25 -8.20 -1.07 -13.22
C ARG A 25 -9.24 -1.23 -14.34
N ASP A 26 -8.81 -1.65 -15.53
CA ASP A 26 -9.69 -1.86 -16.69
C ASP A 26 -10.72 -2.97 -16.45
N THR A 27 -10.31 -4.05 -15.80
CA THR A 27 -11.20 -5.16 -15.44
C THR A 27 -12.24 -4.71 -14.43
N LEU A 28 -11.84 -3.94 -13.41
CA LEU A 28 -12.77 -3.38 -12.44
C LEU A 28 -13.81 -2.47 -13.10
N VAL A 29 -13.36 -1.60 -14.01
CA VAL A 29 -14.25 -0.75 -14.81
C VAL A 29 -15.25 -1.62 -15.58
N SER A 30 -14.76 -2.64 -16.28
CA SER A 30 -15.60 -3.54 -17.09
C SER A 30 -16.67 -4.25 -16.24
N ILE A 31 -16.27 -4.78 -15.09
CA ILE A 31 -17.20 -5.42 -14.12
C ILE A 31 -18.27 -4.42 -13.66
N CYS A 32 -17.89 -3.18 -13.35
CA CYS A 32 -18.85 -2.16 -12.93
C CYS A 32 -19.78 -1.73 -14.07
N LYS A 33 -19.27 -1.59 -15.30
CA LYS A 33 -20.11 -1.26 -16.47
C LYS A 33 -21.18 -2.31 -16.70
N GLU A 34 -20.80 -3.59 -16.62
CA GLU A 34 -21.73 -4.71 -16.75
C GLU A 34 -22.73 -4.76 -15.59
N ARG A 35 -22.24 -4.73 -14.34
CA ARG A 35 -23.06 -4.87 -13.14
C ARG A 35 -24.06 -3.74 -12.95
N PHE A 36 -23.66 -2.50 -13.23
CA PHE A 36 -24.48 -1.30 -12.99
C PHE A 36 -25.13 -0.75 -14.28
N GLN A 37 -24.85 -1.35 -15.44
CA GLN A 37 -25.40 -0.93 -16.74
C GLN A 37 -25.06 0.53 -17.11
N ILE A 38 -23.86 1.00 -16.74
CA ILE A 38 -23.37 2.34 -17.05
C ILE A 38 -22.25 2.21 -18.09
N GLN A 39 -22.37 2.87 -19.24
CA GLN A 39 -21.40 2.72 -20.34
C GLN A 39 -20.13 3.56 -20.13
N ASP A 40 -20.27 4.75 -19.55
CA ASP A 40 -19.18 5.71 -19.37
C ASP A 40 -18.77 5.76 -17.89
N LEU A 41 -18.07 4.71 -17.47
CA LEU A 41 -17.42 4.65 -16.15
C LEU A 41 -15.92 4.80 -16.27
N THR A 42 -15.37 5.66 -15.43
CA THR A 42 -13.95 5.73 -15.12
C THR A 42 -13.58 4.73 -14.02
N TYR A 43 -12.28 4.52 -13.81
CA TYR A 43 -11.77 3.71 -12.71
C TYR A 43 -12.26 4.23 -11.34
N TRP A 44 -12.18 5.54 -11.12
CA TRP A 44 -12.57 6.14 -9.84
C TRP A 44 -14.07 6.09 -9.59
N GLN A 45 -14.89 6.28 -10.62
CA GLN A 45 -16.33 6.06 -10.50
C GLN A 45 -16.65 4.60 -10.16
N SER A 46 -15.89 3.65 -10.72
CA SER A 46 -16.05 2.21 -10.43
C SER A 46 -15.69 1.87 -8.98
N ILE A 47 -14.59 2.41 -8.43
CA ILE A 47 -14.23 2.26 -7.01
C ILE A 47 -15.33 2.83 -6.10
N ARG A 48 -15.86 4.03 -6.43
CA ARG A 48 -16.93 4.68 -5.65
C ARG A 48 -18.20 3.84 -5.60
N LEU A 49 -18.61 3.26 -6.73
CA LEU A 49 -19.79 2.40 -6.81
C LEU A 49 -19.67 1.15 -5.93
N LEU A 50 -18.46 0.60 -5.80
CA LEU A 50 -18.23 -0.63 -5.04
C LEU A 50 -18.05 -0.42 -3.54
N GLN A 51 -17.42 0.69 -3.13
CA GLN A 51 -16.98 0.84 -1.74
C GLN A 51 -17.83 1.79 -0.91
N SER A 52 -18.17 2.97 -1.41
CA SER A 52 -19.05 3.93 -0.73
C SER A 52 -19.35 5.12 -1.66
N PRO A 53 -20.61 5.34 -2.09
CA PRO A 53 -20.98 6.45 -2.95
C PRO A 53 -20.90 7.82 -2.26
N GLU A 54 -20.61 7.89 -0.95
CA GLU A 54 -20.52 9.15 -0.21
C GLU A 54 -19.23 9.96 -0.49
N ILE A 55 -18.27 9.38 -1.21
CA ILE A 55 -16.98 9.98 -1.57
C ILE A 55 -17.09 10.72 -2.93
N LEU A 56 -18.12 11.54 -3.09
CA LEU A 56 -18.30 12.35 -4.30
C LEU A 56 -17.46 13.62 -4.20
N SER A 57 -16.28 13.61 -4.80
CA SER A 57 -15.73 14.85 -5.36
C SER A 57 -15.70 14.71 -6.89
N GLU A 58 -16.25 15.68 -7.61
CA GLU A 58 -16.44 15.61 -9.07
C GLU A 58 -15.13 15.72 -9.86
N GLU A 59 -14.05 16.14 -9.22
CA GLU A 59 -12.77 16.38 -9.90
C GLU A 59 -11.89 15.13 -9.85
N GLU A 60 -11.83 14.41 -10.96
CA GLU A 60 -10.71 13.53 -11.27
C GLU A 60 -9.50 14.39 -11.67
N GLY A 61 -8.29 13.97 -11.26
CA GLY A 61 -7.05 14.68 -11.56
C GLY A 61 -5.91 13.71 -11.81
N GLU A 62 -4.85 14.18 -12.46
CA GLU A 62 -3.68 13.39 -12.86
C GLU A 62 -2.77 12.99 -11.67
N ALA A 63 -2.98 13.57 -10.49
CA ALA A 63 -2.17 13.30 -9.29
C ALA A 63 -3.04 13.19 -8.03
N PRO A 64 -2.57 12.47 -6.98
CA PRO A 64 -3.30 12.37 -5.72
C PRO A 64 -3.53 13.75 -5.08
N LYS A 65 -4.75 14.01 -4.63
CA LYS A 65 -5.07 15.24 -3.91
C LYS A 65 -4.46 15.24 -2.51
N GLU A 66 -3.78 16.32 -2.13
CA GLU A 66 -3.29 16.53 -0.76
C GLU A 66 -4.40 17.12 0.12
N ILE A 67 -4.90 16.37 1.10
CA ILE A 67 -6.00 16.80 1.96
C ILE A 67 -5.53 16.95 3.41
N TRP A 68 -5.28 18.21 3.81
CA TRP A 68 -4.82 18.59 5.15
C TRP A 68 -5.93 19.01 6.11
N ASN A 69 -7.11 19.42 5.59
CA ASN A 69 -8.25 19.86 6.39
C ASN A 69 -9.52 19.08 6.03
N LEU A 70 -10.09 18.41 7.02
CA LEU A 70 -11.18 17.43 6.90
C LEU A 70 -12.40 17.74 7.78
N GLU A 71 -12.48 18.91 8.42
CA GLU A 71 -13.56 19.23 9.37
C GLU A 71 -14.96 19.11 8.76
N ASN A 72 -15.12 19.58 7.53
CA ASN A 72 -16.39 19.62 6.79
C ASN A 72 -16.29 18.93 5.42
N GLY A 73 -15.27 18.08 5.24
CA GLY A 73 -14.94 17.49 3.94
C GLY A 73 -15.59 16.13 3.70
N THR A 74 -15.84 15.82 2.43
CA THR A 74 -16.32 14.50 1.95
C THR A 74 -15.41 13.34 2.37
N PHE A 75 -14.14 13.61 2.65
CA PHE A 75 -13.14 12.62 3.07
C PHE A 75 -13.14 12.32 4.57
N LYS A 76 -13.90 13.03 5.42
CA LYS A 76 -13.92 12.83 6.88
C LYS A 76 -14.26 11.38 7.27
N LYS A 77 -15.35 10.84 6.72
CA LYS A 77 -15.79 9.45 6.97
C LYS A 77 -14.73 8.45 6.52
N SER A 78 -14.06 8.71 5.40
CA SER A 78 -13.00 7.84 4.88
C SER A 78 -11.77 7.86 5.78
N LEU A 79 -11.32 9.03 6.23
CA LEU A 79 -10.20 9.11 7.15
C LEU A 79 -10.50 8.37 8.46
N LEU A 80 -11.68 8.60 9.05
CA LEU A 80 -12.10 7.91 10.28
C LEU A 80 -12.12 6.38 10.10
N ALA A 81 -12.62 5.89 8.96
CA ALA A 81 -12.58 4.47 8.64
C ALA A 81 -11.15 3.93 8.48
N ILE A 82 -10.25 4.66 7.82
CA ILE A 82 -8.84 4.27 7.66
C ILE A 82 -8.12 4.24 9.02
N MET A 83 -8.41 5.24 9.86
CA MET A 83 -7.84 5.34 11.21
C MET A 83 -8.46 4.35 12.19
N ASP A 84 -9.54 3.66 11.84
CA ASP A 84 -10.30 2.81 12.76
C ASP A 84 -10.72 3.60 14.03
N GLN A 85 -11.39 4.74 13.81
CA GLN A 85 -11.88 5.66 14.84
C GLN A 85 -13.30 6.14 14.52
N ASP A 86 -14.13 6.36 15.54
CA ASP A 86 -15.47 6.94 15.35
C ASP A 86 -15.45 8.48 15.27
N HIS A 87 -14.42 9.11 15.85
CA HIS A 87 -14.26 10.55 15.93
C HIS A 87 -12.78 10.96 15.93
N PHE A 88 -12.50 12.21 15.59
CA PHE A 88 -11.16 12.76 15.68
C PHE A 88 -10.79 13.12 17.12
N GLN A 89 -9.53 12.89 17.50
CA GLN A 89 -8.95 13.32 18.77
C GLN A 89 -8.70 14.84 18.77
N GLU A 90 -8.67 15.51 19.93
CA GLU A 90 -8.58 16.99 20.01
C GLU A 90 -7.40 17.61 19.23
N ASN A 91 -6.30 16.88 19.05
CA ASN A 91 -5.08 17.36 18.37
C ASN A 91 -4.77 16.65 17.05
N TRP A 92 -5.80 16.18 16.34
CA TRP A 92 -5.61 15.47 15.06
C TRP A 92 -5.06 16.34 13.93
N LYS A 93 -5.12 17.67 14.06
CA LYS A 93 -4.79 18.61 12.98
C LYS A 93 -3.33 19.02 12.98
N PHE A 94 -2.83 19.28 11.77
CA PHE A 94 -1.60 20.02 11.56
C PHE A 94 -1.87 21.53 11.55
N SER A 95 -0.97 22.30 12.16
CA SER A 95 -0.94 23.76 12.04
C SER A 95 -0.56 24.17 10.62
N ASN A 96 -0.88 25.41 10.22
CA ASN A 96 -0.49 25.93 8.89
C ASN A 96 1.03 25.93 8.68
N HIS A 97 1.80 26.11 9.76
CA HIS A 97 3.25 26.02 9.70
C HIS A 97 3.73 24.60 9.39
N GLU A 98 3.19 23.59 10.10
CA GLU A 98 3.48 22.18 9.83
C GLU A 98 3.08 21.78 8.41
N ILE A 99 1.91 22.21 7.94
CA ILE A 99 1.44 21.93 6.57
C ILE A 99 2.44 22.45 5.54
N GLY A 100 2.93 23.68 5.69
CA GLY A 100 3.93 24.23 4.78
C GLY A 100 5.24 23.42 4.74
N LEU A 101 5.74 22.99 5.90
CA LEU A 101 6.96 22.17 5.99
C LEU A 101 6.75 20.76 5.41
N TYR A 102 5.61 20.15 5.71
CA TYR A 102 5.31 18.79 5.29
C TYR A 102 4.92 18.68 3.82
N SER A 103 4.25 19.67 3.23
CA SER A 103 4.00 19.71 1.78
C SER A 103 5.31 19.76 0.98
N GLU A 104 6.30 20.54 1.41
CA GLU A 104 7.61 20.56 0.74
C GLU A 104 8.36 19.22 0.91
N SER A 105 8.19 18.56 2.06
CA SER A 105 8.80 17.25 2.32
C SER A 105 8.13 16.14 1.50
N LEU A 106 6.81 16.20 1.35
CA LEU A 106 6.04 15.33 0.49
C LEU A 106 6.47 15.46 -0.98
N LYS A 107 6.63 16.69 -1.50
CA LYS A 107 7.12 16.91 -2.87
C LYS A 107 8.48 16.27 -3.12
N ARG A 108 9.42 16.42 -2.18
CA ARG A 108 10.75 15.79 -2.29
C ARG A 108 10.66 14.26 -2.23
N ALA A 109 9.79 13.72 -1.38
CA ALA A 109 9.56 12.29 -1.27
C ALA A 109 8.91 11.69 -2.53
N LEU A 110 7.92 12.37 -3.13
CA LEU A 110 7.33 11.98 -4.41
C LEU A 110 8.36 12.03 -5.54
N GLY A 111 9.21 13.07 -5.56
CA GLY A 111 10.33 13.15 -6.50
C GLY A 111 11.33 11.99 -6.33
N LEU A 112 11.65 11.62 -5.08
CA LEU A 112 12.47 10.44 -4.80
C LEU A 112 11.79 9.15 -5.26
N PHE A 113 10.48 9.00 -5.01
CA PHE A 113 9.72 7.83 -5.45
C PHE A 113 9.73 7.71 -6.98
N GLN A 114 9.41 8.80 -7.70
CA GLN A 114 9.47 8.86 -9.15
C GLN A 114 10.88 8.54 -9.69
N GLN A 115 11.93 9.02 -9.04
CA GLN A 115 13.30 8.74 -9.44
C GLN A 115 13.67 7.25 -9.30
N LEU A 116 13.23 6.61 -8.22
CA LEU A 116 13.55 5.20 -7.94
C LEU A 116 12.68 4.21 -8.71
N TYR A 117 11.42 4.59 -8.99
CA TYR A 117 10.42 3.75 -9.64
C TYR A 117 9.52 4.55 -10.61
N PRO A 118 10.04 5.02 -11.74
CA PRO A 118 9.30 5.93 -12.63
C PRO A 118 7.98 5.31 -13.13
N GLU A 119 8.00 4.07 -13.63
CA GLU A 119 6.78 3.42 -14.13
C GLU A 119 5.78 3.10 -13.01
N ILE A 120 6.25 2.78 -11.80
CA ILE A 120 5.37 2.54 -10.65
C ILE A 120 4.77 3.85 -10.15
N TYR A 121 5.50 4.95 -10.26
CA TYR A 121 5.01 6.27 -9.88
C TYR A 121 3.86 6.74 -10.77
N GLU A 122 3.90 6.46 -12.07
CA GLU A 122 2.76 6.68 -12.97
C GLU A 122 1.53 5.91 -12.48
N GLU A 123 1.71 4.64 -12.14
CA GLU A 123 0.63 3.80 -11.63
C GLU A 123 0.15 4.25 -10.25
N PHE A 124 1.03 4.78 -9.40
CA PHE A 124 0.67 5.41 -8.13
C PHE A 124 -0.23 6.62 -8.36
N ALA A 125 0.13 7.50 -9.30
CA ALA A 125 -0.65 8.69 -9.62
C ALA A 125 -2.05 8.36 -10.15
N GLU A 126 -2.19 7.28 -10.92
CA GLU A 126 -3.48 6.83 -11.44
C GLU A 126 -4.30 6.02 -10.42
N THR A 127 -3.64 5.29 -9.52
CA THR A 127 -4.30 4.37 -8.57
C THR A 127 -4.63 5.02 -7.24
N ILE A 128 -3.99 6.13 -6.86
CA ILE A 128 -4.25 6.85 -5.61
C ILE A 128 -4.95 8.18 -5.90
N HIS A 129 -6.14 8.35 -5.33
CA HIS A 129 -6.96 9.55 -5.51
C HIS A 129 -6.60 10.65 -4.51
N ALA A 130 -6.31 10.26 -3.26
CA ALA A 130 -6.10 11.23 -2.19
C ALA A 130 -5.07 10.75 -1.15
N LEU A 131 -4.23 11.69 -0.75
CA LEU A 131 -3.37 11.61 0.43
C LEU A 131 -4.05 12.42 1.54
N LEU A 132 -4.45 11.73 2.62
CA LEU A 132 -5.15 12.31 3.75
C LEU A 132 -4.15 12.51 4.89
N PHE A 133 -4.16 13.68 5.53
CA PHE A 133 -3.21 13.99 6.59
C PHE A 133 -3.92 14.23 7.93
N ALA A 134 -3.55 13.44 8.94
CA ALA A 134 -3.99 13.64 10.31
C ALA A 134 -3.00 13.05 11.32
N LYS A 135 -2.87 13.72 12.47
CA LYS A 135 -2.09 13.24 13.61
C LYS A 135 -2.82 12.10 14.30
N ARG A 136 -2.06 11.06 14.62
CA ARG A 136 -2.43 10.00 15.56
C ARG A 136 -1.17 9.51 16.27
N ASP A 137 -1.29 9.30 17.57
CA ASP A 137 -0.19 8.76 18.35
C ASP A 137 0.07 7.30 17.98
N SER A 138 1.34 6.90 17.96
CA SER A 138 1.79 5.52 17.68
C SER A 138 1.51 4.96 16.27
N TYR A 139 0.98 5.79 15.36
CA TYR A 139 0.76 5.42 13.96
C TYR A 139 1.39 6.46 13.03
N ASP A 140 1.92 5.96 11.93
CA ASP A 140 2.63 6.72 10.89
C ASP A 140 1.79 6.88 9.63
N GLY A 141 0.85 5.97 9.38
CA GLY A 141 -0.07 5.99 8.26
C GLY A 141 -0.99 4.77 8.26
N GLY A 142 -1.79 4.67 7.21
CA GLY A 142 -2.63 3.49 6.98
C GLY A 142 -3.46 3.57 5.71
N SER A 143 -3.91 2.39 5.29
CA SER A 143 -4.87 2.15 4.21
C SER A 143 -5.77 0.99 4.62
N VAL A 144 -7.01 0.97 4.13
CA VAL A 144 -7.95 -0.14 4.38
C VAL A 144 -8.61 -0.57 3.08
N SER A 145 -8.95 -1.86 2.99
CA SER A 145 -9.57 -2.45 1.79
C SER A 145 -10.91 -1.83 1.42
N SER A 146 -11.60 -1.20 2.38
CA SER A 146 -12.86 -0.49 2.14
C SER A 146 -12.69 0.93 1.58
N ARG A 147 -11.44 1.43 1.44
CA ARG A 147 -11.11 2.78 0.95
C ARG A 147 -9.89 2.72 0.01
N VAL A 148 -9.98 1.88 -1.01
CA VAL A 148 -8.93 1.75 -2.03
C VAL A 148 -8.76 3.08 -2.77
N GLY A 149 -7.51 3.45 -2.97
CA GLY A 149 -7.13 4.72 -3.56
C GLY A 149 -6.93 5.85 -2.58
N MET A 150 -6.98 5.57 -1.29
CA MET A 150 -6.71 6.55 -0.25
C MET A 150 -5.55 6.07 0.62
N ILE A 151 -4.66 7.00 0.90
CA ILE A 151 -3.55 6.80 1.83
C ILE A 151 -3.69 7.84 2.92
N TRP A 152 -3.72 7.40 4.17
CA TRP A 152 -3.57 8.30 5.30
C TRP A 152 -2.11 8.32 5.77
N LEU A 153 -1.58 9.51 6.03
CA LEU A 153 -0.28 9.71 6.64
C LEU A 153 -0.38 10.58 7.91
N SER A 154 0.45 10.22 8.88
CA SER A 154 0.63 10.91 10.15
C SER A 154 2.10 11.33 10.33
N PRO A 155 2.60 12.23 9.48
CA PRO A 155 4.02 12.57 9.45
C PRO A 155 4.49 13.11 10.80
N LYS A 156 5.75 12.79 11.12
CA LYS A 156 6.42 13.27 12.33
C LYS A 156 7.50 14.28 11.95
N GLU A 157 7.82 15.18 12.88
CA GLU A 157 8.82 16.23 12.67
C GLU A 157 10.20 15.67 12.25
N HIS A 158 10.57 14.49 12.76
CA HIS A 158 11.85 13.83 12.46
C HIS A 158 11.83 13.00 11.17
N TRP A 159 10.73 12.97 10.41
CA TRP A 159 10.69 12.24 9.14
C TRP A 159 11.61 12.90 8.12
N THR A 160 12.53 12.10 7.59
CA THR A 160 13.32 12.45 6.41
C THR A 160 12.52 12.21 5.13
N ASP A 161 12.97 12.74 4.00
CA ASP A 161 12.38 12.47 2.68
C ASP A 161 12.30 10.95 2.38
N VAL A 162 13.23 10.16 2.93
CA VAL A 162 13.22 8.69 2.84
C VAL A 162 12.10 8.08 3.70
N ASN A 163 11.82 8.61 4.89
CA ASN A 163 10.71 8.13 5.72
C ASN A 163 9.36 8.41 5.04
N TRP A 164 9.22 9.56 4.42
CA TRP A 164 8.04 9.90 3.62
C TRP A 164 7.86 8.94 2.44
N ALA A 165 8.91 8.71 1.65
CA ALA A 165 8.85 7.81 0.49
C ALA A 165 8.61 6.34 0.90
N ASP A 166 9.20 5.88 1.99
CA ASP A 166 8.93 4.56 2.60
C ASP A 166 7.43 4.41 2.91
N ASN A 167 6.85 5.35 3.66
CA ASN A 167 5.43 5.29 4.03
C ASN A 167 4.50 5.40 2.82
N LEU A 168 4.83 6.22 1.82
CA LEU A 168 4.04 6.27 0.57
C LEU A 168 4.07 4.94 -0.17
N LEU A 169 5.25 4.34 -0.33
CA LEU A 169 5.39 3.04 -0.98
C LEU A 169 4.68 1.94 -0.19
N HIS A 170 4.83 1.93 1.14
CA HIS A 170 4.17 1.00 2.05
C HIS A 170 2.66 0.96 1.81
N GLU A 171 2.04 2.14 1.88
CA GLU A 171 0.59 2.27 1.76
C GLU A 171 0.11 2.06 0.32
N PHE A 172 0.93 2.41 -0.67
CA PHE A 172 0.64 2.10 -2.07
C PHE A 172 0.63 0.58 -2.34
N VAL A 173 1.57 -0.17 -1.77
CA VAL A 173 1.60 -1.63 -1.90
C VAL A 173 0.35 -2.26 -1.31
N HIS A 174 -0.15 -1.76 -0.17
CA HIS A 174 -1.44 -2.18 0.37
C HIS A 174 -2.59 -1.92 -0.61
N ASN A 175 -2.68 -0.71 -1.18
CA ASN A 175 -3.72 -0.36 -2.15
C ASN A 175 -3.69 -1.25 -3.40
N CYS A 176 -2.50 -1.56 -3.93
CA CYS A 176 -2.34 -2.45 -5.06
C CYS A 176 -2.80 -3.87 -4.73
N LEU A 177 -2.48 -4.36 -3.54
CA LEU A 177 -2.87 -5.69 -3.10
C LEU A 177 -4.39 -5.77 -2.84
N PHE A 178 -5.01 -4.72 -2.30
CA PHE A 178 -6.47 -4.63 -2.19
C PHE A 178 -7.14 -4.63 -3.57
N LEU A 179 -6.60 -3.90 -4.54
CA LEU A 179 -7.12 -3.91 -5.91
C LEU A 179 -6.99 -5.30 -6.56
N GLU A 180 -5.84 -5.97 -6.37
CA GLU A 180 -5.62 -7.33 -6.85
C GLU A 180 -6.63 -8.32 -6.23
N ASP A 181 -6.88 -8.23 -4.92
CA ASP A 181 -7.87 -9.06 -4.22
C ASP A 181 -9.31 -8.78 -4.68
N MET A 182 -9.66 -7.51 -4.90
CA MET A 182 -10.98 -7.13 -5.42
C MET A 182 -11.27 -7.71 -6.80
N VAL A 183 -10.27 -7.79 -7.67
CA VAL A 183 -10.44 -8.21 -9.07
C VAL A 183 -10.23 -9.70 -9.26
N ASN A 184 -9.25 -10.28 -8.57
CA ASN A 184 -8.78 -11.65 -8.82
C ASN A 184 -8.85 -12.56 -7.58
N THR A 185 -9.47 -12.09 -6.48
CA THR A 185 -9.65 -12.79 -5.21
C THR A 185 -8.38 -13.48 -4.71
N ILE A 186 -7.71 -12.88 -3.73
CA ILE A 186 -6.62 -13.50 -2.98
C ILE A 186 -7.17 -14.18 -1.74
N PHE A 187 -8.08 -13.50 -1.02
CA PHE A 187 -8.62 -13.96 0.25
C PHE A 187 -10.09 -14.37 0.10
N PRO A 188 -10.39 -15.68 0.04
CA PRO A 188 -11.78 -16.15 -0.07
C PRO A 188 -12.56 -16.06 1.27
N TYR A 189 -11.89 -15.70 2.36
CA TYR A 189 -12.47 -15.59 3.70
C TYR A 189 -12.49 -14.14 4.20
N SER A 190 -13.34 -13.86 5.19
CA SER A 190 -13.35 -12.55 5.85
C SER A 190 -12.11 -12.34 6.72
N ALA A 191 -11.76 -11.07 6.95
CA ALA A 191 -10.70 -10.69 7.89
C ALA A 191 -10.94 -11.23 9.31
N SER A 192 -12.19 -11.40 9.73
CA SER A 192 -12.53 -11.99 11.04
C SER A 192 -12.16 -13.47 11.11
N ARG A 193 -12.49 -14.26 10.07
CA ARG A 193 -12.13 -15.68 10.00
C ARG A 193 -10.62 -15.88 9.97
N MET A 194 -9.92 -15.05 9.20
CA MET A 194 -8.46 -15.10 9.11
C MET A 194 -7.74 -14.60 10.37
N ALA A 195 -8.46 -14.05 11.35
CA ALA A 195 -7.91 -13.63 12.64
C ALA A 195 -8.06 -14.69 13.75
N GLU A 196 -8.66 -15.84 13.45
CA GLU A 196 -8.80 -16.98 14.37
C GLU A 196 -7.46 -17.73 14.53
N ASP A 197 -7.29 -18.46 15.63
CA ASP A 197 -6.02 -19.06 16.06
C ASP A 197 -5.37 -19.99 15.01
N ASP A 198 -6.18 -20.71 14.24
CA ASP A 198 -5.75 -21.62 13.17
C ASP A 198 -5.29 -20.89 11.90
N ALA A 199 -5.61 -19.60 11.77
CA ALA A 199 -5.20 -18.74 10.67
C ALA A 199 -3.98 -17.85 11.01
N LEU A 200 -3.55 -17.83 12.27
CA LEU A 200 -2.48 -16.94 12.71
C LEU A 200 -1.10 -17.36 12.19
N VAL A 201 -0.44 -16.46 11.46
CA VAL A 201 0.93 -16.64 10.96
C VAL A 201 1.83 -15.48 11.41
N VAL A 202 3.13 -15.71 11.51
CA VAL A 202 4.09 -14.67 11.92
C VAL A 202 4.14 -13.55 10.88
N SER A 203 4.00 -12.31 11.32
CA SER A 203 4.12 -11.11 10.47
C SER A 203 5.59 -10.73 10.24
N ALA A 204 5.99 -10.50 8.99
CA ALA A 204 7.35 -10.05 8.66
C ALA A 204 7.71 -8.67 9.26
N ILE A 205 6.73 -7.78 9.41
CA ILE A 205 6.95 -6.42 9.95
C ILE A 205 6.86 -6.42 11.48
N ARG A 206 5.76 -6.94 12.04
CA ARG A 206 5.52 -6.89 13.51
C ARG A 206 6.22 -7.99 14.28
N ARG A 207 6.66 -9.06 13.61
CA ARG A 207 7.36 -10.22 14.20
C ARG A 207 6.55 -10.97 15.27
N THR A 208 5.24 -10.83 15.22
CA THR A 208 4.27 -11.49 16.08
C THR A 208 3.24 -12.21 15.23
N LYS A 209 2.55 -13.20 15.81
CA LYS A 209 1.41 -13.86 15.16
C LYS A 209 0.25 -12.88 14.99
N ARG A 210 -0.28 -12.80 13.78
CA ARG A 210 -1.44 -11.98 13.41
C ARG A 210 -2.26 -12.74 12.36
N GLY A 211 -3.46 -12.24 12.11
CA GLY A 211 -4.34 -12.81 11.09
C GLY A 211 -3.65 -12.96 9.74
N TYR A 212 -4.04 -14.01 9.00
CA TYR A 212 -3.37 -14.43 7.78
C TYR A 212 -3.25 -13.29 6.76
N ASP A 213 -4.35 -12.57 6.53
CA ASP A 213 -4.42 -11.38 5.66
C ASP A 213 -3.39 -10.32 6.05
N LYS A 214 -3.35 -9.94 7.33
CA LYS A 214 -2.45 -8.89 7.83
C LYS A 214 -0.99 -9.28 7.69
N SER A 215 -0.67 -10.54 7.95
CA SER A 215 0.69 -11.04 7.80
C SER A 215 1.08 -11.16 6.34
N TYR A 216 0.17 -11.61 5.46
CA TYR A 216 0.37 -11.69 4.02
C TYR A 216 0.67 -10.30 3.43
N HIS A 217 -0.17 -9.32 3.75
CA HIS A 217 0.05 -7.91 3.42
C HIS A 217 1.43 -7.40 3.90
N ALA A 218 1.78 -7.70 5.15
CA ALA A 218 3.06 -7.29 5.73
C ALA A 218 4.26 -7.92 5.02
N ALA A 219 4.15 -9.14 4.48
CA ALA A 219 5.23 -9.79 3.74
C ALA A 219 5.52 -9.08 2.40
N PHE A 220 4.49 -8.75 1.63
CA PHE A 220 4.68 -8.00 0.38
C PHE A 220 5.21 -6.59 0.61
N VAL A 221 4.68 -5.88 1.62
CA VAL A 221 5.21 -4.57 2.00
C VAL A 221 6.66 -4.66 2.42
N ALA A 222 7.01 -5.61 3.30
CA ALA A 222 8.39 -5.78 3.74
C ALA A 222 9.33 -6.02 2.56
N TYR A 223 8.95 -6.85 1.59
CA TYR A 223 9.78 -7.10 0.41
C TYR A 223 9.89 -5.88 -0.52
N ALA A 224 8.81 -5.13 -0.74
CA ALA A 224 8.88 -3.87 -1.49
C ALA A 224 9.86 -2.87 -0.83
N LEU A 225 9.85 -2.82 0.51
CA LEU A 225 10.78 -2.00 1.27
C LEU A 225 12.23 -2.54 1.22
N VAL A 226 12.44 -3.85 1.12
CA VAL A 226 13.77 -4.43 0.85
C VAL A 226 14.33 -3.86 -0.46
N GLU A 227 13.55 -3.91 -1.54
CA GLU A 227 13.95 -3.36 -2.85
C GLU A 227 14.21 -1.85 -2.77
N PHE A 228 13.36 -1.11 -2.05
CA PHE A 228 13.50 0.34 -1.87
C PHE A 228 14.80 0.71 -1.15
N TYR A 229 15.08 0.08 -0.01
CA TYR A 229 16.29 0.35 0.74
C TYR A 229 17.56 -0.12 0.02
N GLU A 230 17.48 -1.18 -0.78
CA GLU A 230 18.57 -1.61 -1.65
C GLU A 230 18.90 -0.56 -2.72
N LYS A 231 17.90 -0.01 -3.42
CA LYS A 231 18.09 1.07 -4.40
C LYS A 231 18.68 2.33 -3.79
N LEU A 232 18.42 2.59 -2.51
CA LEU A 232 19.05 3.68 -1.75
C LEU A 232 20.48 3.37 -1.26
N GLY A 233 21.01 2.18 -1.56
CA GLY A 233 22.31 1.71 -1.05
C GLY A 233 22.33 1.40 0.45
N ARG A 234 21.15 1.30 1.10
CA ARG A 234 20.99 1.04 2.54
C ARG A 234 20.82 -0.46 2.81
N PHE A 235 21.84 -1.23 2.43
CA PHE A 235 21.79 -2.70 2.46
C PHE A 235 21.53 -3.29 3.84
N ASP A 236 22.03 -2.69 4.92
CA ASP A 236 21.77 -3.18 6.28
C ASP A 236 20.29 -3.09 6.65
N LYS A 237 19.63 -2.00 6.24
CA LYS A 237 18.19 -1.83 6.43
C LYS A 237 17.41 -2.85 5.59
N ALA A 238 17.80 -3.03 4.33
CA ALA A 238 17.22 -4.05 3.45
C ALA A 238 17.35 -5.46 4.07
N LYS A 239 18.53 -5.87 4.54
CA LYS A 239 18.75 -7.15 5.24
C LYS A 239 17.88 -7.29 6.49
N SER A 240 17.73 -6.23 7.27
CA SER A 240 16.91 -6.24 8.49
C SER A 240 15.41 -6.48 8.24
N LEU A 241 14.93 -6.18 7.03
CA LEU A 241 13.56 -6.43 6.57
C LEU A 241 13.43 -7.78 5.85
N LEU A 242 14.49 -8.23 5.18
CA LEU A 242 14.53 -9.50 4.47
C LEU A 242 14.53 -10.71 5.42
N ILE A 243 15.31 -10.65 6.52
CA ILE A 243 15.44 -11.78 7.46
C ILE A 243 14.09 -12.20 8.07
N PRO A 244 13.23 -11.28 8.56
CA PRO A 244 11.92 -11.64 9.06
C PRO A 244 10.95 -12.24 8.03
N LEU A 245 11.22 -12.14 6.72
CA LEU A 245 10.36 -12.74 5.69
C LEU A 245 10.43 -14.27 5.72
N PHE A 246 11.57 -14.88 6.05
CA PHE A 246 11.71 -16.34 6.07
C PHE A 246 10.71 -17.06 6.97
N PRO A 247 10.61 -16.75 8.29
CA PRO A 247 9.61 -17.39 9.13
C PRO A 247 8.18 -17.06 8.70
N SER A 248 7.92 -15.82 8.25
CA SER A 248 6.60 -15.38 7.80
C SER A 248 6.10 -16.19 6.59
N LEU A 249 6.96 -16.32 5.56
CA LEU A 249 6.65 -17.06 4.34
C LEU A 249 6.59 -18.56 4.57
N ASN A 250 7.42 -19.10 5.47
CA ASN A 250 7.34 -20.50 5.85
C ASN A 250 6.00 -20.83 6.51
N ASP A 251 5.55 -20.02 7.47
CA ASP A 251 4.26 -20.20 8.13
C ASP A 251 3.09 -20.14 7.12
N MET A 252 3.10 -19.15 6.21
CA MET A 252 2.08 -19.04 5.16
C MET A 252 2.08 -20.26 4.24
N ARG A 253 3.26 -20.71 3.79
CA ARG A 253 3.37 -21.89 2.93
C ARG A 253 2.86 -23.17 3.60
N GLN A 254 2.96 -23.26 4.92
CA GLN A 254 2.40 -24.38 5.69
C GLN A 254 0.89 -24.30 5.87
N ASN A 255 0.26 -23.14 5.62
CA ASN A 255 -1.16 -22.91 5.83
C ASN A 255 -1.83 -22.19 4.64
N LEU A 256 -1.88 -22.87 3.49
CA LEU A 256 -2.48 -22.32 2.27
C LEU A 256 -4.01 -22.24 2.28
N THR A 257 -4.66 -22.72 3.35
CA THR A 257 -6.13 -22.78 3.49
C THR A 257 -6.81 -21.43 3.30
N PHE A 258 -6.14 -20.32 3.63
CA PHE A 258 -6.74 -18.99 3.71
C PHE A 258 -6.54 -18.13 2.46
N ILE A 259 -6.01 -18.71 1.38
CA ILE A 259 -5.79 -18.02 0.11
C ILE A 259 -6.33 -18.82 -1.06
N SER A 260 -6.67 -18.13 -2.14
CA SER A 260 -7.03 -18.74 -3.43
C SER A 260 -5.79 -19.21 -4.20
N ASP A 261 -6.00 -19.88 -5.34
CA ASP A 261 -4.94 -20.20 -6.29
C ASP A 261 -4.17 -18.95 -6.77
N ASN A 262 -4.86 -17.81 -6.95
CA ASN A 262 -4.22 -16.55 -7.30
C ASN A 262 -3.34 -16.04 -6.15
N GLY A 263 -3.83 -16.12 -4.91
CA GLY A 263 -3.04 -15.81 -3.72
C GLY A 263 -1.81 -16.71 -3.59
N GLN A 264 -1.96 -18.02 -3.81
CA GLN A 264 -0.84 -18.95 -3.76
C GLN A 264 0.21 -18.63 -4.82
N LYS A 265 -0.19 -18.28 -6.05
CA LYS A 265 0.74 -17.87 -7.11
C LYS A 265 1.59 -16.68 -6.69
N HIS A 266 0.97 -15.64 -6.14
CA HIS A 266 1.70 -14.46 -5.65
C HIS A 266 2.64 -14.81 -4.49
N LEU A 267 2.22 -15.70 -3.59
CA LEU A 267 3.06 -16.17 -2.49
C LEU A 267 4.29 -16.93 -3.01
N ASP A 268 4.12 -17.82 -3.99
CA ASP A 268 5.22 -18.58 -4.59
C ASP A 268 6.21 -17.66 -5.32
N ASP A 269 5.71 -16.66 -6.06
CA ASP A 269 6.53 -15.63 -6.71
C ASP A 269 7.34 -14.81 -5.67
N LEU A 270 6.71 -14.45 -4.55
CA LEU A 270 7.38 -13.74 -3.45
C LEU A 270 8.47 -14.60 -2.80
N ILE A 271 8.19 -15.88 -2.54
CA ILE A 271 9.18 -16.83 -2.01
C ILE A 271 10.38 -16.94 -2.94
N GLY A 272 10.15 -17.11 -4.25
CA GLY A 272 11.22 -17.16 -5.25
C GLY A 272 12.08 -15.89 -5.23
N SER A 273 11.44 -14.72 -5.13
CA SER A 273 12.09 -13.41 -5.09
C SER A 273 12.92 -13.22 -3.82
N VAL A 274 12.38 -13.56 -2.65
CA VAL A 274 13.10 -13.52 -1.36
C VAL A 274 14.32 -14.43 -1.36
N LEU A 275 14.19 -15.66 -1.87
CA LEU A 275 15.32 -16.59 -1.97
C LEU A 275 16.40 -16.09 -2.94
N GLY A 276 15.99 -15.51 -4.08
CA GLY A 276 16.91 -14.87 -5.02
C GLY A 276 17.67 -13.72 -4.37
N LYS A 277 16.95 -12.82 -3.70
CA LYS A 277 17.52 -11.66 -3.01
C LYS A 277 18.45 -12.06 -1.86
N SER A 278 18.11 -13.10 -1.11
CA SER A 278 18.95 -13.63 -0.03
C SER A 278 20.33 -14.07 -0.51
N ARG A 279 20.38 -14.80 -1.64
CA ARG A 279 21.65 -15.21 -2.27
C ARG A 279 22.46 -14.01 -2.73
N GLN A 280 21.81 -13.01 -3.35
CA GLN A 280 22.48 -11.78 -3.78
C GLN A 280 23.10 -11.00 -2.61
N LEU A 281 22.45 -11.01 -1.45
CA LEU A 281 22.91 -10.31 -0.24
C LEU A 281 23.84 -11.16 0.65
N GLY A 282 24.17 -12.39 0.25
CA GLY A 282 25.08 -13.29 0.97
C GLY A 282 24.54 -13.80 2.31
N LEU A 283 23.23 -13.94 2.44
CA LEU A 283 22.59 -14.44 3.67
C LEU A 283 22.40 -15.97 3.67
N THR A 284 22.45 -16.60 2.50
CA THR A 284 22.25 -18.04 2.26
C THR A 284 23.10 -18.51 1.09
#